data_AF-A0A538PNM8-F1
#
_entry.id   AF-A0A538PNM8-F1
#
_cell.length_a   1.000
_cell.length_b   1.000
_cell.length_c   1.000
_cell.angle_alpha   90.00
_cell.angle_beta   90.00
_cell.angle_gamma   90.00
#
_symmetry.space_group_name_H-M   'P 1'
#
loop_
_entity.id
_entity.type
_entity.pdbx_description
1 polymer ?
#
loop_
_entity_poly.entity_id
_entity_poly.type
_entity_poly.pdbx_seq_one_letter_code
_entity_poly.pdbx_strand_id
1 'polypeptide(L)'
;MTLLKRITVCVYVALLVLPGAAMLGRIHDHPIAGALAAKPWPAPSLAAVRDESFQRGVTEWFDSEIGFKGYSIYIDNTALYHAFKETKVGAPTLRGEDGVMFMRSDVDYYNRSDVTDLVDVDRLASFAARVAELQTALRAQHRAFIPVIVPSKTSVYPDKVPARWTRALGTPRPTDVGVYLVMKRALDQAGVAYVDARKLFARSSEPRERLWAPQARHWSDYGACLALREIVRIYVATTGTPFAFDCIPTQISGWLWHPDYDLMNLTNAWGIARDPMRWLATYPLRPPRQFRPTTLLIGSSFMGELVANIDSSKMFGRRIIDYYDATFYGVSFAQEVHPHTDPWRAVVLDNDLYIFDLFEVLGVPAHASFVHELRDELPNVLAARAQRSASSDIEVTAAARATPILDTWISFAADAPGRALLGPGWSWGESWGTWSDDYVPVLALPVPPGQRVQVSLRWIGTAPPGQTQAAHVDIDDQPFEVTFPAHEQALESSFEVTSRRGWLVIRIDIERPVTSNGRLLGIALTAARVTLSNAASPL
;
A
#
# COMPACT_ATOMS: atom_id res chain seq x y z
N MET A 1 -7.77 -19.39 63.52
CA MET A 1 -7.64 -18.47 62.36
C MET A 1 -8.72 -17.39 62.48
N THR A 2 -8.36 -16.10 62.47
CA THR A 2 -9.34 -15.01 62.59
C THR A 2 -10.26 -14.94 61.37
N LEU A 3 -11.48 -14.38 61.51
CA LEU A 3 -12.45 -14.24 60.43
C LEU A 3 -11.84 -13.53 59.20
N LEU A 4 -11.05 -12.49 59.44
CA LEU A 4 -10.31 -11.76 58.40
C LEU A 4 -9.39 -12.69 57.59
N LYS A 5 -8.61 -13.56 58.25
CA LYS A 5 -7.73 -14.52 57.56
C LYS A 5 -8.52 -15.51 56.70
N ARG A 6 -9.70 -15.95 57.15
CA ARG A 6 -10.57 -16.83 56.35
C ARG A 6 -11.08 -16.13 55.09
N ILE A 7 -11.57 -14.90 55.24
CA ILE A 7 -12.04 -14.08 54.12
C ILE A 7 -10.90 -13.85 53.11
N THR A 8 -9.71 -13.47 53.58
CA THR A 8 -8.55 -13.27 52.70
C THR A 8 -8.18 -14.52 51.92
N VAL A 9 -8.17 -15.70 52.56
CA VAL A 9 -7.90 -16.97 51.89
C VAL A 9 -8.97 -17.30 50.85
N CYS A 10 -10.26 -17.13 51.18
CA CYS A 10 -11.34 -17.36 50.23
C CYS A 10 -11.26 -16.44 49.02
N VAL A 11 -10.97 -15.15 49.21
CA VAL A 11 -10.79 -14.19 48.11
C VAL A 11 -9.58 -14.57 47.25
N TYR A 12 -8.45 -14.94 47.88
CA TYR A 12 -7.26 -15.36 47.15
C TYR A 12 -7.50 -16.60 46.29
N VAL A 13 -8.14 -17.63 46.85
CA VAL A 13 -8.50 -18.86 46.11
C VAL A 13 -9.47 -18.53 44.99
N ALA A 14 -10.48 -17.68 45.23
CA ALA A 14 -11.41 -17.26 44.20
C ALA A 14 -10.68 -16.57 43.03
N LEU A 15 -9.74 -15.66 43.31
CA LEU A 15 -8.95 -14.98 42.29
C LEU A 15 -8.07 -15.93 41.47
N LEU A 16 -7.51 -16.98 42.10
CA LEU A 16 -6.70 -17.97 41.39
C LEU A 16 -7.52 -18.89 40.47
N VAL A 17 -8.74 -19.26 40.90
CA VAL A 17 -9.60 -20.18 40.13
C VAL A 17 -10.39 -19.45 39.04
N LEU A 18 -10.62 -18.15 39.21
CA LEU A 18 -11.49 -17.35 38.33
C LEU A 18 -11.09 -17.39 36.84
N PRO A 19 -9.81 -17.23 36.43
CA PRO A 19 -9.42 -17.33 35.01
C PRO A 19 -9.72 -18.70 34.39
N GLY A 20 -9.45 -19.78 35.14
CA GLY A 20 -9.72 -21.15 34.69
C GLY A 20 -11.22 -21.45 34.60
N ALA A 21 -12.00 -20.97 35.57
CA ALA A 21 -13.46 -21.07 35.52
C ALA A 21 -14.07 -20.28 34.34
N ALA A 22 -13.54 -19.09 34.06
CA ALA A 22 -13.97 -18.27 32.93
C ALA A 22 -13.63 -18.90 31.57
N MET A 23 -12.45 -19.51 31.45
CA MET A 23 -12.05 -20.29 30.28
C MET A 23 -13.02 -21.47 30.06
N LEU A 24 -13.30 -22.27 31.09
CA LEU A 24 -14.24 -23.40 31.01
C LEU A 24 -15.67 -22.95 30.67
N GLY A 25 -16.09 -21.81 31.21
CA GLY A 25 -17.38 -21.18 30.94
C GLY A 25 -17.46 -20.45 29.60
N ARG A 26 -16.37 -20.39 28.81
CA ARG A 26 -16.27 -19.64 27.54
C ARG A 26 -16.74 -18.20 27.67
N ILE A 27 -16.41 -17.55 28.79
CA ILE A 27 -16.76 -16.15 29.02
C ILE A 27 -15.97 -15.29 28.03
N HIS A 28 -16.67 -14.42 27.29
CA HIS A 28 -16.02 -13.50 26.36
C HIS A 28 -15.06 -12.56 27.10
N ASP A 29 -13.80 -12.58 26.66
CA ASP A 29 -12.75 -11.71 27.19
C ASP A 29 -12.71 -10.36 26.44
N HIS A 30 -12.01 -9.38 27.01
CA HIS A 30 -11.78 -8.11 26.37
C HIS A 30 -10.78 -8.28 25.20
N PRO A 31 -11.11 -7.82 23.97
CA PRO A 31 -10.18 -7.93 22.86
C PRO A 31 -8.95 -7.07 23.11
N ILE A 32 -7.78 -7.57 22.71
CA ILE A 32 -6.53 -6.81 22.78
C ILE A 32 -6.05 -6.46 21.37
N ALA A 33 -5.48 -5.28 21.20
CA ALA A 33 -4.83 -4.86 19.98
C ALA A 33 -3.45 -5.50 19.86
N GLY A 34 -3.10 -5.91 18.64
CA GLY A 34 -1.88 -6.64 18.31
C GLY A 34 -2.18 -8.03 17.75
N ALA A 35 -1.19 -8.64 17.10
CA ALA A 35 -1.33 -9.98 16.55
C ALA A 35 -1.10 -11.04 17.64
N LEU A 36 -2.18 -11.49 18.30
CA LEU A 36 -2.18 -12.76 19.01
C LEU A 36 -2.85 -13.80 18.11
N ALA A 37 -2.05 -14.64 17.46
CA ALA A 37 -2.60 -15.80 16.78
C ALA A 37 -3.16 -16.77 17.82
N ALA A 38 -4.41 -17.19 17.65
CA ALA A 38 -4.95 -18.30 18.42
C ALA A 38 -4.08 -19.53 18.17
N LYS A 39 -3.67 -20.20 19.26
CA LYS A 39 -2.83 -21.38 19.16
C LYS A 39 -3.74 -22.60 19.14
N PRO A 40 -3.60 -23.54 18.19
CA PRO A 40 -4.41 -24.74 18.18
C PRO A 40 -4.00 -25.67 19.33
N TRP A 41 -4.92 -26.54 19.74
CA TRP A 41 -4.59 -27.64 20.64
C TRP A 41 -3.52 -28.55 20.02
N PRO A 42 -2.42 -28.88 20.73
CA PRO A 42 -1.36 -29.70 20.16
C PRO A 42 -1.78 -31.17 19.98
N ALA A 43 -1.32 -31.79 18.89
CA ALA A 43 -1.54 -33.21 18.65
C ALA A 43 -0.70 -34.08 19.61
N PRO A 44 -1.30 -34.99 20.40
CA PRO A 44 -0.54 -35.85 21.29
C PRO A 44 0.20 -36.94 20.50
N SER A 45 1.50 -37.10 20.76
CA SER A 45 2.28 -38.25 20.29
C SER A 45 3.41 -38.59 21.28
N LEU A 46 3.87 -39.84 21.28
CA LEU A 46 5.00 -40.25 22.14
C LEU A 46 6.29 -39.48 21.81
N ALA A 47 6.50 -39.15 20.53
CA ALA A 47 7.62 -38.30 20.12
C ALA A 47 7.49 -36.88 20.69
N ALA A 48 6.29 -36.28 20.55
CA ALA A 48 6.01 -34.92 21.00
C ALA A 48 6.05 -34.76 22.54
N VAL A 49 5.69 -35.82 23.27
CA VAL A 49 5.83 -35.84 24.73
C VAL A 49 7.29 -35.99 25.15
N ARG A 50 8.07 -36.78 24.39
CA ARG A 50 9.50 -37.03 24.66
C ARG A 50 10.39 -35.83 24.33
N ASP A 51 10.03 -35.02 23.32
CA ASP A 51 10.77 -33.81 22.92
C ASP A 51 10.16 -32.49 23.48
N GLU A 52 9.19 -32.62 24.39
CA GLU A 52 8.50 -31.52 25.07
C GLU A 52 7.71 -30.56 24.17
N SER A 53 7.53 -30.88 22.88
CA SER A 53 6.71 -30.06 21.97
C SER A 53 5.23 -30.09 22.34
N PHE A 54 4.71 -31.19 22.89
CA PHE A 54 3.32 -31.28 23.36
C PHE A 54 3.07 -30.34 24.55
N GLN A 55 3.95 -30.34 25.54
CA GLN A 55 3.85 -29.53 26.75
C GLN A 55 3.96 -28.04 26.44
N ARG A 56 4.88 -27.67 25.54
CA ARG A 56 4.98 -26.30 25.01
C ARG A 56 3.70 -25.90 24.28
N GLY A 57 3.17 -26.75 23.41
CA GLY A 57 1.92 -26.50 22.71
C GLY A 57 0.71 -26.33 23.64
N VAL A 58 0.61 -27.14 24.71
CA VAL A 58 -0.46 -27.00 25.71
C VAL A 58 -0.33 -25.67 26.45
N THR A 59 0.90 -25.27 26.79
CA THR A 59 1.17 -23.98 27.45
C THR A 59 0.78 -22.82 26.54
N GLU A 60 1.19 -22.85 25.26
CA GLU A 60 0.86 -21.81 24.28
C GLU A 60 -0.66 -21.71 24.02
N TRP A 61 -1.35 -22.84 23.90
CA TRP A 61 -2.81 -22.90 23.79
C TRP A 61 -3.49 -22.35 25.05
N PHE A 62 -3.06 -22.79 26.23
CA PHE A 62 -3.62 -22.34 27.50
C PHE A 62 -3.43 -20.83 27.66
N ASP A 63 -2.25 -20.31 27.34
CA ASP A 63 -1.95 -18.89 27.38
C ASP A 63 -2.78 -18.08 26.37
N SER A 64 -3.22 -18.69 25.26
CA SER A 64 -4.12 -18.03 24.29
C SER A 64 -5.59 -18.06 24.72
N GLU A 65 -6.01 -19.04 25.52
CA GLU A 65 -7.42 -19.28 25.88
C GLU A 65 -7.79 -18.89 27.32
N ILE A 66 -6.81 -18.61 28.19
CA ILE A 66 -7.08 -18.30 29.60
C ILE A 66 -8.05 -17.11 29.74
N GLY A 67 -9.10 -17.29 30.54
CA GLY A 67 -10.15 -16.29 30.70
C GLY A 67 -9.67 -15.04 31.45
N PHE A 68 -10.26 -13.88 31.12
CA PHE A 68 -9.94 -12.56 31.67
C PHE A 68 -8.50 -12.06 31.42
N LYS A 69 -7.75 -12.68 30.50
CA LYS A 69 -6.42 -12.22 30.09
C LYS A 69 -6.47 -10.78 29.58
N GLY A 70 -7.41 -10.49 28.68
CA GLY A 70 -7.60 -9.17 28.09
C GLY A 70 -7.92 -8.12 29.14
N TYR A 71 -8.90 -8.39 30.02
CA TYR A 71 -9.20 -7.49 31.14
C TYR A 71 -7.99 -7.28 32.06
N SER A 72 -7.25 -8.34 32.38
CA SER A 72 -6.06 -8.25 33.25
C SER A 72 -4.97 -7.36 32.63
N ILE A 73 -4.74 -7.51 31.33
CA ILE A 73 -3.80 -6.65 30.57
C ILE A 73 -4.25 -5.20 30.63
N TYR A 74 -5.53 -4.92 30.36
CA TYR A 74 -6.03 -3.54 30.36
C TYR A 74 -6.00 -2.92 31.76
N ILE A 75 -6.32 -3.66 32.83
CA ILE A 75 -6.24 -3.17 34.21
C ILE A 75 -4.80 -2.79 34.55
N ASP A 76 -3.85 -3.70 34.31
CA ASP A 76 -2.42 -3.50 34.59
C ASP A 76 -1.89 -2.29 33.80
N ASN A 77 -2.12 -2.25 32.50
CA ASN A 77 -1.64 -1.17 31.64
C ASN A 77 -2.31 0.17 31.95
N THR A 78 -3.60 0.18 32.34
CA THR A 78 -4.30 1.42 32.75
C THR A 78 -3.71 1.98 34.04
N ALA A 79 -3.42 1.12 35.03
CA ALA A 79 -2.77 1.54 36.26
C ALA A 79 -1.37 2.12 35.98
N LEU A 80 -0.55 1.41 35.19
CA LEU A 80 0.77 1.86 34.78
C LEU A 80 0.71 3.21 34.04
N TYR A 81 -0.19 3.34 33.06
CA TYR A 81 -0.31 4.54 32.24
C TYR A 81 -0.75 5.76 33.05
N HIS A 82 -1.79 5.62 33.87
CA HIS A 82 -2.41 6.77 34.55
C HIS A 82 -1.79 7.09 35.90
N ALA A 83 -1.55 6.08 36.75
CA ALA A 83 -1.04 6.29 38.10
C ALA A 83 0.47 6.45 38.11
N PHE A 84 1.19 5.62 37.34
CA PHE A 84 2.65 5.59 37.32
C PHE A 84 3.27 6.37 36.17
N LYS A 85 2.46 6.83 35.22
CA LYS A 85 2.92 7.61 34.05
C LYS A 85 3.93 6.83 33.19
N GLU A 86 3.79 5.51 33.16
CA GLU A 86 4.68 4.55 32.51
C GLU A 86 3.92 3.56 31.61
N THR A 87 4.68 2.77 30.84
CA THR A 87 4.17 1.55 30.20
C THR A 87 4.88 0.34 30.79
N LYS A 88 4.30 -0.85 30.59
CA LYS A 88 4.84 -2.10 31.12
C LYS A 88 6.30 -2.32 30.69
N VAL A 89 7.12 -2.82 31.62
CA VAL A 89 8.52 -3.17 31.33
C VAL A 89 8.56 -4.20 30.21
N GLY A 90 9.40 -3.98 29.20
CA GLY A 90 9.48 -4.84 28.02
C GLY A 90 8.36 -4.62 26.98
N ALA A 91 7.36 -3.78 27.26
CA ALA A 91 6.32 -3.49 26.26
C ALA A 91 6.92 -2.79 25.03
N PRO A 92 6.40 -3.08 23.83
CA PRO A 92 6.85 -2.44 22.59
C PRO A 92 6.44 -0.96 22.52
N THR A 93 5.41 -0.54 23.27
CA THR A 93 4.98 0.86 23.33
C THR A 93 5.54 1.55 24.58
N LEU A 94 5.94 2.80 24.41
CA LEU A 94 6.50 3.66 25.45
C LEU A 94 5.72 4.97 25.55
N ARG A 95 5.38 5.39 26.76
CA ARG A 95 4.70 6.66 27.05
C ARG A 95 5.70 7.82 27.17
N GLY A 96 5.80 8.65 26.14
CA GLY A 96 6.58 9.87 26.16
C GLY A 96 5.94 11.01 26.96
N GLU A 97 6.52 12.19 26.82
CA GLU A 97 5.99 13.42 27.41
C GLU A 97 4.82 13.98 26.57
N ASP A 98 3.95 14.76 27.21
CA ASP A 98 2.82 15.48 26.58
C ASP A 98 1.89 14.61 25.72
N GLY A 99 1.70 13.35 26.12
CA GLY A 99 0.81 12.42 25.43
C GLY A 99 1.39 11.80 24.16
N VAL A 100 2.64 12.11 23.81
CA VAL A 100 3.35 11.46 22.71
C VAL A 100 3.72 10.03 23.10
N MET A 101 3.59 9.10 22.16
CA MET A 101 3.91 7.69 22.36
C MET A 101 4.98 7.27 21.37
N PHE A 102 5.90 6.40 21.80
CA PHE A 102 7.00 5.89 20.99
C PHE A 102 6.96 4.38 20.90
N MET A 103 7.53 3.83 19.82
CA MET A 103 7.88 2.43 19.81
C MET A 103 9.24 2.25 20.50
N ARG A 104 9.42 1.14 21.22
CA ARG A 104 10.64 0.87 21.98
C ARG A 104 11.88 0.89 21.07
N SER A 105 11.80 0.33 19.87
CA SER A 105 12.95 0.34 18.95
C SER A 105 13.37 1.75 18.53
N ASP A 106 12.44 2.70 18.43
CA ASP A 106 12.77 4.09 18.06
C ASP A 106 13.57 4.77 19.19
N VAL A 107 13.20 4.47 20.43
CA VAL A 107 13.90 4.96 21.63
C VAL A 107 15.24 4.24 21.80
N ASP A 108 15.30 2.92 21.57
CA ASP A 108 16.55 2.16 21.62
C ASP A 108 17.54 2.67 20.55
N TYR A 109 17.06 2.92 19.33
CA TYR A 109 17.82 3.58 18.26
C TYR A 109 18.32 4.97 18.70
N TYR A 110 17.44 5.82 19.23
CA TYR A 110 17.80 7.16 19.72
C TYR A 110 18.90 7.16 20.79
N ASN A 111 19.04 6.05 21.54
CA ASN A 111 19.99 5.88 22.63
C ASN A 111 21.19 5.00 22.28
N ARG A 112 21.40 4.73 21.00
CA ARG A 112 22.51 3.91 20.54
C ARG A 112 23.80 4.71 20.53
N SER A 113 24.79 4.24 21.29
CA SER A 113 26.13 4.84 21.33
C SER A 113 27.08 4.25 20.29
N ASP A 114 26.90 2.96 19.97
CA ASP A 114 27.63 2.25 18.94
C ASP A 114 26.65 1.81 17.84
N VAL A 115 26.90 2.28 16.62
CA VAL A 115 26.07 2.11 15.43
C VAL A 115 26.76 1.27 14.36
N THR A 116 27.93 0.70 14.66
CA THR A 116 28.73 -0.10 13.72
C THR A 116 27.98 -1.33 13.20
N ASP A 117 27.07 -1.89 13.99
CA ASP A 117 26.23 -3.02 13.60
C ASP A 117 24.96 -2.61 12.83
N LEU A 118 24.62 -1.31 12.84
CA LEU A 118 23.45 -0.79 12.12
C LEU A 118 23.77 -0.37 10.67
N VAL A 119 25.05 -0.13 10.36
CA VAL A 119 25.46 0.41 9.06
C VAL A 119 26.70 -0.30 8.58
N ASP A 120 26.54 -1.01 7.48
CA ASP A 120 27.63 -1.45 6.64
C ASP A 120 27.85 -0.40 5.54
N VAL A 121 28.95 0.35 5.65
CA VAL A 121 29.26 1.48 4.76
C VAL A 121 29.50 0.99 3.33
N ASP A 122 30.17 -0.16 3.16
CA ASP A 122 30.48 -0.72 1.85
C ASP A 122 29.20 -1.23 1.18
N ARG A 123 28.34 -1.90 1.95
CA ARG A 123 27.01 -2.32 1.48
C ARG A 123 26.16 -1.12 1.06
N LEU A 124 26.14 -0.06 1.86
CA LEU A 124 25.39 1.16 1.55
C LEU A 124 25.95 1.88 0.32
N ALA A 125 27.26 1.95 0.16
CA ALA A 125 27.89 2.51 -1.04
C ALA A 125 27.55 1.68 -2.28
N SER A 126 27.61 0.35 -2.19
CA SER A 126 27.20 -0.59 -3.24
C SER A 126 25.72 -0.41 -3.60
N PHE A 127 24.84 -0.32 -2.61
CA PHE A 127 23.43 -0.04 -2.80
C PHE A 127 23.21 1.30 -3.53
N ALA A 128 23.85 2.39 -3.08
CA ALA A 128 23.70 3.71 -3.69
C ALA A 128 24.19 3.73 -5.15
N ALA A 129 25.34 3.10 -5.43
CA ALA A 129 25.85 2.95 -6.78
C ALA A 129 24.86 2.16 -7.66
N ARG A 130 24.30 1.08 -7.12
CA ARG A 130 23.33 0.25 -7.84
C ARG A 130 22.04 0.99 -8.16
N VAL A 131 21.54 1.79 -7.22
CA VAL A 131 20.38 2.67 -7.45
C VAL A 131 20.68 3.70 -8.53
N ALA A 132 21.88 4.30 -8.55
CA ALA A 132 22.25 5.28 -9.57
C ALA A 132 22.27 4.66 -10.99
N GLU A 133 22.80 3.44 -11.12
CA GLU A 133 22.72 2.69 -12.38
C GLU A 133 21.28 2.39 -12.78
N LEU A 134 20.44 1.97 -11.83
CA LEU A 134 19.03 1.67 -12.05
C LEU A 134 18.26 2.92 -12.51
N GLN A 135 18.47 4.06 -11.85
CA GLN A 135 17.87 5.34 -12.25
C GLN A 135 18.29 5.74 -13.66
N THR A 136 19.57 5.53 -14.00
CA THR A 136 20.08 5.82 -15.35
C THR A 136 19.40 4.95 -16.40
N ALA A 137 19.24 3.65 -16.13
CA ALA A 137 18.61 2.72 -17.06
C ALA A 137 17.10 2.95 -17.23
N LEU A 138 16.39 3.25 -16.13
CA LEU A 138 14.95 3.51 -16.15
C LEU A 138 14.60 4.85 -16.81
N ARG A 139 15.47 5.86 -16.69
CA ARG A 139 15.26 7.18 -17.30
C ARG A 139 15.07 7.09 -18.82
N ALA A 140 15.81 6.21 -19.49
CA ALA A 140 15.68 5.98 -20.93
C ALA A 140 14.31 5.45 -21.36
N GLN A 141 13.48 5.02 -20.41
CA GLN A 141 12.15 4.46 -20.62
C GLN A 141 11.04 5.34 -20.01
N HIS A 142 11.36 6.59 -19.65
CA HIS A 142 10.45 7.50 -18.95
C HIS A 142 9.93 6.97 -17.61
N ARG A 143 10.78 6.21 -16.89
CA ARG A 143 10.48 5.63 -15.58
C ARG A 143 11.42 6.17 -14.51
N ALA A 144 10.99 6.08 -13.25
CA ALA A 144 11.83 6.50 -12.13
C ALA A 144 11.82 5.48 -11.00
N PHE A 145 12.99 5.29 -10.39
CA PHE A 145 13.15 4.62 -9.10
C PHE A 145 13.57 5.65 -8.07
N ILE A 146 12.80 5.84 -7.01
CA ILE A 146 12.97 6.94 -6.05
C ILE A 146 13.02 6.36 -4.63
N PRO A 147 14.22 6.30 -4.01
CA PRO A 147 14.34 6.02 -2.59
C PRO A 147 13.72 7.14 -1.74
N VAL A 148 13.17 6.78 -0.58
CA VAL A 148 12.58 7.70 0.39
C VAL A 148 13.16 7.43 1.76
N ILE A 149 13.98 8.35 2.27
CA ILE A 149 14.45 8.29 3.66
C ILE A 149 13.29 8.68 4.58
N VAL A 150 12.77 7.70 5.31
CA VAL A 150 11.67 7.88 6.27
C VAL A 150 12.27 8.18 7.66
N PRO A 151 11.92 9.33 8.30
CA PRO A 151 12.42 9.64 9.64
C PRO A 151 11.83 8.68 10.66
N SER A 152 12.51 8.51 11.79
CA SER A 152 11.96 7.93 13.01
C SER A 152 11.12 8.93 13.76
N LYS A 153 10.23 8.42 14.62
CA LYS A 153 9.46 9.27 15.51
C LYS A 153 10.35 10.08 16.46
N THR A 154 11.48 9.51 16.89
CA THR A 154 12.46 10.20 17.74
C THR A 154 13.24 11.29 17.01
N SER A 155 13.26 11.29 15.67
CA SER A 155 13.73 12.43 14.86
C SER A 155 12.72 13.58 14.75
N VAL A 156 11.41 13.28 14.81
CA VAL A 156 10.34 14.31 14.77
C VAL A 156 10.02 14.88 16.16
N TYR A 157 10.06 14.02 17.19
CA TYR A 157 9.75 14.35 18.58
C TYR A 157 10.92 14.05 19.55
N PRO A 158 12.16 14.51 19.28
CA PRO A 158 13.30 14.20 20.16
C PRO A 158 13.14 14.76 21.57
N ASP A 159 12.47 15.90 21.71
CA ASP A 159 12.16 16.60 22.97
C ASP A 159 11.06 15.90 23.80
N LYS A 160 10.33 14.96 23.20
CA LYS A 160 9.26 14.22 23.89
C LYS A 160 9.70 12.85 24.39
N VAL A 161 10.95 12.46 24.11
CA VAL A 161 11.57 11.29 24.74
C VAL A 161 11.93 11.66 26.18
N PRO A 162 11.34 11.02 27.21
CA PRO A 162 11.61 11.32 28.60
C PRO A 162 13.10 11.22 28.96
N ALA A 163 13.55 12.08 29.87
CA ALA A 163 14.95 12.08 30.35
C ALA A 163 15.37 10.72 30.92
N ARG A 164 14.46 10.01 31.62
CA ARG A 164 14.70 8.66 32.17
C ARG A 164 15.02 7.60 31.10
N TRP A 165 14.64 7.83 29.86
CA TRP A 165 14.94 6.95 28.73
C TRP A 165 15.99 7.54 27.80
N THR A 166 16.61 8.66 28.16
CA THR A 166 17.56 9.37 27.31
C THR A 166 18.97 9.25 27.87
N ARG A 167 19.88 8.68 27.07
CA ARG A 167 21.31 8.66 27.34
C ARG A 167 21.94 9.98 26.91
N ALA A 168 22.90 10.45 27.70
CA ALA A 168 23.70 11.65 27.42
C ALA A 168 24.78 11.32 26.37
N LEU A 169 24.39 11.34 25.09
CA LEU A 169 25.28 11.00 23.96
C LEU A 169 25.78 12.22 23.17
N GLY A 170 25.39 13.44 23.59
CA GLY A 170 25.71 14.68 22.87
C GLY A 170 24.78 14.97 21.69
N THR A 171 25.07 16.04 20.96
CA THR A 171 24.35 16.46 19.75
C THR A 171 25.37 16.96 18.73
N PRO A 172 25.35 16.47 17.46
CA PRO A 172 24.45 15.44 16.91
C PRO A 172 24.63 14.07 17.59
N ARG A 173 23.59 13.24 17.58
CA ARG A 173 23.65 11.89 18.18
C ARG A 173 24.48 10.93 17.32
N PRO A 174 25.02 9.83 17.88
CA PRO A 174 25.73 8.83 17.09
C PRO A 174 24.91 8.26 15.93
N THR A 175 23.60 8.08 16.09
CA THR A 175 22.70 7.65 15.00
C THR A 175 22.51 8.71 13.92
N ASP A 176 22.49 10.00 14.27
CA ASP A 176 22.43 11.08 13.29
C ASP A 176 23.67 11.06 12.39
N VAL A 177 24.84 10.95 13.02
CA VAL A 177 26.13 11.04 12.31
C VAL A 177 26.47 9.75 11.58
N GLY A 178 26.32 8.61 12.26
CA GLY A 178 26.79 7.30 11.79
C GLY A 178 25.77 6.50 11.00
N VAL A 179 24.47 6.88 11.04
CA VAL A 179 23.43 6.23 10.23
C VAL A 179 22.84 7.20 9.22
N TYR A 180 22.07 8.18 9.67
CA TYR A 180 21.32 9.05 8.76
C TYR A 180 22.25 9.84 7.81
N LEU A 181 23.28 10.51 8.34
CA LEU A 181 24.20 11.28 7.50
C LEU A 181 25.10 10.40 6.61
N VAL A 182 25.46 9.19 7.05
CA VAL A 182 26.24 8.25 6.21
C VAL A 182 25.38 7.78 5.03
N MET A 183 24.14 7.36 5.28
CA MET A 183 23.16 7.01 4.24
C MET A 183 22.95 8.15 3.25
N LYS A 184 22.69 9.35 3.76
CA LYS A 184 22.48 10.53 2.93
C LYS A 184 23.71 10.83 2.05
N ARG A 185 24.92 10.78 2.62
CA ARG A 185 26.16 11.03 1.86
C ARG A 185 26.38 9.99 0.77
N ALA A 186 26.12 8.71 1.03
CA ALA A 186 26.26 7.66 0.03
C ALA A 186 25.35 7.90 -1.17
N LEU A 187 24.08 8.25 -0.93
CA LEU A 187 23.12 8.61 -1.99
C LEU A 187 23.55 9.87 -2.75
N ASP A 188 23.97 10.93 -2.04
CA ASP A 188 24.45 12.17 -2.65
C ASP A 188 25.68 11.94 -3.53
N GLN A 189 26.67 11.17 -3.05
CA GLN A 189 27.91 10.88 -3.77
C GLN A 189 27.68 10.04 -5.02
N ALA A 190 26.72 9.11 -4.97
CA ALA A 190 26.32 8.32 -6.13
C ALA A 190 25.43 9.11 -7.12
N GLY A 191 25.03 10.35 -6.79
CA GLY A 191 24.15 11.16 -7.64
C GLY A 191 22.72 10.60 -7.71
N VAL A 192 22.29 9.86 -6.69
CA VAL A 192 20.93 9.29 -6.62
C VAL A 192 19.92 10.40 -6.39
N ALA A 193 18.82 10.41 -7.15
CA ALA A 193 17.66 11.22 -6.83
C ALA A 193 16.80 10.53 -5.78
N TYR A 194 16.59 11.15 -4.61
CA TYR A 194 15.83 10.57 -3.51
C TYR A 194 15.02 11.64 -2.76
N VAL A 195 14.04 11.20 -1.98
CA VAL A 195 13.31 12.05 -1.04
C VAL A 195 13.91 11.90 0.36
N ASP A 196 14.23 13.03 0.99
CA ASP A 196 14.64 13.09 2.39
C ASP A 196 13.47 13.60 3.24
N ALA A 197 12.58 12.71 3.67
CA ALA A 197 11.39 13.11 4.42
C ALA A 197 11.75 13.64 5.81
N ARG A 198 12.88 13.21 6.39
CA ARG A 198 13.41 13.79 7.64
C ARG A 198 13.73 15.27 7.47
N LYS A 199 14.48 15.61 6.44
CA LYS A 199 14.81 17.00 6.12
C LYS A 199 13.58 17.80 5.69
N LEU A 200 12.65 17.19 4.97
CA LEU A 200 11.37 17.79 4.59
C LEU A 200 10.59 18.21 5.84
N PHE A 201 10.44 17.31 6.81
CA PHE A 201 9.68 17.59 8.04
C PHE A 201 10.40 18.63 8.91
N ALA A 202 11.72 18.54 9.05
CA ALA A 202 12.50 19.51 9.81
C ALA A 202 12.44 20.95 9.25
N ARG A 203 12.17 21.10 7.95
CA ARG A 203 12.04 22.40 7.27
C ARG A 203 10.60 22.86 7.11
N SER A 204 9.63 22.00 7.43
CA SER A 204 8.22 22.32 7.28
C SER A 204 7.80 23.38 8.29
N SER A 205 6.94 24.30 7.85
CA SER A 205 6.23 25.23 8.75
C SER A 205 4.98 24.62 9.38
N GLU A 206 4.63 23.39 8.99
CA GLU A 206 3.48 22.68 9.54
C GLU A 206 3.74 22.28 11.00
N PRO A 207 2.72 22.30 11.87
CA PRO A 207 2.81 21.71 13.19
C PRO A 207 3.21 20.22 13.12
N ARG A 208 4.02 19.76 14.08
CA ARG A 208 4.59 18.40 14.05
C ARG A 208 3.51 17.32 14.04
N GLU A 209 2.42 17.55 14.75
CA GLU A 209 1.25 16.69 14.83
C GLU A 209 0.52 16.53 13.48
N ARG A 210 0.73 17.47 12.54
CA ARG A 210 0.24 17.32 11.16
C ARG A 210 1.12 16.43 10.31
N LEU A 211 2.40 16.30 10.66
CA LEU A 211 3.40 15.51 9.94
C LEU A 211 3.51 14.09 10.50
N TRP A 212 3.24 13.94 11.80
CA TRP A 212 3.34 12.67 12.50
C TRP A 212 2.45 12.69 13.74
N ALA A 213 1.46 11.81 13.81
CA ALA A 213 0.50 11.86 14.91
C ALA A 213 1.16 11.51 16.28
N PRO A 214 0.80 12.22 17.38
CA PRO A 214 1.39 12.01 18.70
C PRO A 214 1.31 10.55 19.19
N GLN A 215 0.29 9.81 18.77
CA GLN A 215 -0.03 8.47 19.24
C GLN A 215 0.24 7.36 18.22
N ALA A 216 0.95 7.69 17.13
CA ALA A 216 1.21 6.79 16.00
C ALA A 216 2.66 6.33 15.90
N ARG A 217 2.88 5.12 15.40
CA ARG A 217 4.18 4.62 14.95
C ARG A 217 4.52 5.19 13.58
N HIS A 218 3.53 5.39 12.73
CA HIS A 218 3.71 5.85 11.35
C HIS A 218 3.61 7.38 11.27
N TRP A 219 4.17 7.97 10.21
CA TRP A 219 3.86 9.36 9.84
C TRP A 219 2.35 9.54 9.63
N SER A 220 1.84 10.77 9.69
CA SER A 220 0.44 11.02 9.38
C SER A 220 0.16 10.86 7.88
N ASP A 221 -1.10 10.69 7.53
CA ASP A 221 -1.59 10.69 6.14
C ASP A 221 -1.12 11.96 5.38
N TYR A 222 -1.22 13.14 6.00
CA TYR A 222 -0.70 14.38 5.41
C TYR A 222 0.83 14.43 5.32
N GLY A 223 1.56 13.94 6.33
CA GLY A 223 3.01 13.87 6.30
C GLY A 223 3.52 12.98 5.16
N ALA A 224 2.90 11.83 4.95
CA ALA A 224 3.13 10.96 3.81
C ALA A 224 2.79 11.65 2.49
N CYS A 225 1.72 12.44 2.44
CA CYS A 225 1.37 13.20 1.25
C CYS A 225 2.46 14.19 0.83
N LEU A 226 3.05 14.92 1.79
CA LEU A 226 4.14 15.85 1.50
C LEU A 226 5.36 15.12 0.92
N ALA A 227 5.66 13.92 1.42
CA ALA A 227 6.69 13.07 0.84
C ALA A 227 6.30 12.64 -0.60
N LEU A 228 5.06 12.19 -0.81
CA LEU A 228 4.56 11.81 -2.14
C LEU A 228 4.62 12.95 -3.15
N ARG A 229 4.32 14.19 -2.74
CA ARG A 229 4.46 15.37 -3.59
C ARG A 229 5.91 15.59 -4.06
N GLU A 230 6.88 15.34 -3.18
CA GLU A 230 8.30 15.41 -3.54
C GLU A 230 8.73 14.24 -4.43
N ILE A 231 8.19 13.04 -4.21
CA ILE A 231 8.38 11.88 -5.11
C ILE A 231 7.89 12.24 -6.51
N VAL A 232 6.69 12.81 -6.65
CA VAL A 232 6.13 13.23 -7.93
C VAL A 232 6.98 14.32 -8.59
N ARG A 233 7.46 15.30 -7.83
CA ARG A 233 8.35 16.33 -8.35
C ARG A 233 9.63 15.73 -8.95
N ILE A 234 10.23 14.76 -8.27
CA ILE A 234 11.42 14.05 -8.77
C ILE A 234 11.07 13.18 -9.99
N TYR A 235 9.93 12.49 -9.98
CA TYR A 235 9.45 11.69 -11.10
C TYR A 235 9.33 12.55 -12.37
N VAL A 236 8.57 13.65 -12.32
CA VAL A 236 8.36 14.56 -13.45
C VAL A 236 9.68 15.13 -13.96
N ALA A 237 10.56 15.56 -13.05
CA ALA A 237 11.88 16.08 -13.43
C ALA A 237 12.78 15.02 -14.07
N THR A 238 12.63 13.75 -13.69
CA THR A 238 13.44 12.63 -14.19
C THR A 238 12.95 12.12 -15.53
N THR A 239 11.63 11.99 -15.70
CA THR A 239 11.02 11.32 -16.85
C THR A 239 10.59 12.28 -17.95
N GLY A 240 10.36 13.55 -17.61
CA GLY A 240 9.74 14.55 -18.48
C GLY A 240 8.24 14.33 -18.69
N THR A 241 7.64 13.30 -18.09
CA THR A 241 6.22 12.98 -18.21
C THR A 241 5.40 13.97 -17.39
N PRO A 242 4.49 14.76 -18.02
CA PRO A 242 3.62 15.67 -17.28
C PRO A 242 2.72 14.90 -16.32
N PHE A 243 2.86 15.17 -15.02
CA PHE A 243 2.03 14.57 -13.98
C PHE A 243 1.86 15.58 -12.84
N ALA A 244 0.64 16.06 -12.62
CA ALA A 244 0.35 17.00 -11.55
C ALA A 244 -0.20 16.26 -10.33
N PHE A 245 0.40 16.52 -9.17
CA PHE A 245 -0.04 15.99 -7.89
C PHE A 245 0.11 17.06 -6.83
N ASP A 246 -0.94 17.25 -6.03
CA ASP A 246 -0.90 18.11 -4.86
C ASP A 246 -1.90 17.60 -3.82
N CYS A 247 -1.74 18.09 -2.59
CA CYS A 247 -2.66 17.79 -1.50
C CYS A 247 -2.73 18.91 -0.47
N ILE A 248 -3.86 18.94 0.22
CA ILE A 248 -4.23 19.96 1.20
C ILE A 248 -4.57 19.26 2.51
N PRO A 249 -4.08 19.76 3.66
CA PRO A 249 -4.41 19.20 4.95
C PRO A 249 -5.88 19.50 5.28
N THR A 250 -6.63 18.46 5.60
CA THR A 250 -8.01 18.54 6.08
C THR A 250 -8.11 17.91 7.45
N GLN A 251 -8.75 18.63 8.36
CA GLN A 251 -8.93 18.18 9.73
C GLN A 251 -10.23 17.39 9.85
N ILE A 252 -10.16 16.19 10.42
CA ILE A 252 -11.35 15.35 10.66
C ILE A 252 -11.40 14.86 12.11
N SER A 253 -12.59 14.48 12.57
CA SER A 253 -12.78 13.80 13.86
C SER A 253 -12.20 12.38 13.83
N GLY A 254 -11.48 11.98 14.87
CA GLY A 254 -10.79 10.69 14.86
C GLY A 254 -11.62 9.43 15.17
N TRP A 255 -11.55 8.41 14.29
CA TRP A 255 -12.05 7.04 14.46
C TRP A 255 -11.07 6.07 15.14
N LEU A 256 -11.44 5.39 16.23
CA LEU A 256 -10.55 4.53 17.05
C LEU A 256 -9.56 3.62 16.29
N TRP A 257 -9.93 3.07 15.13
CA TRP A 257 -9.12 2.15 14.33
C TRP A 257 -8.45 2.85 13.15
N HIS A 258 -7.38 3.60 13.42
CA HIS A 258 -6.62 4.30 12.37
C HIS A 258 -5.13 4.30 12.70
N PRO A 259 -4.24 4.28 11.69
CA PRO A 259 -2.78 4.26 11.89
C PRO A 259 -2.26 5.36 12.83
N ASP A 260 -2.87 6.54 12.80
CA ASP A 260 -2.56 7.66 13.71
C ASP A 260 -2.66 7.34 15.22
N TYR A 261 -3.25 6.21 15.61
CA TYR A 261 -3.46 5.79 17.00
C TYR A 261 -2.97 4.37 17.26
N ASP A 262 -2.17 3.80 16.36
CA ASP A 262 -1.73 2.41 16.47
C ASP A 262 -0.96 2.13 17.77
N LEU A 263 -0.07 3.01 18.24
CA LEU A 263 0.66 2.83 19.52
C LEU A 263 -0.25 3.00 20.72
N MET A 264 -1.23 3.91 20.65
CA MET A 264 -2.24 4.04 21.71
C MET A 264 -3.05 2.74 21.82
N ASN A 265 -3.53 2.22 20.69
CA ASN A 265 -4.29 0.98 20.65
C ASN A 265 -3.46 -0.20 21.15
N LEU A 266 -2.20 -0.33 20.68
CA LEU A 266 -1.26 -1.38 21.12
C LEU A 266 -0.91 -1.31 22.61
N THR A 267 -1.11 -0.16 23.26
CA THR A 267 -0.91 -0.02 24.70
C THR A 267 -2.00 -0.72 25.51
N ASN A 268 -3.16 -1.02 24.91
CA ASN A 268 -4.22 -1.79 25.54
C ASN A 268 -4.55 -1.26 26.95
N ALA A 269 -4.88 0.04 27.05
CA ALA A 269 -5.24 0.69 28.30
C ALA A 269 -6.45 1.60 28.11
N TRP A 270 -7.29 1.72 29.15
CA TRP A 270 -8.47 2.56 29.12
C TRP A 270 -8.15 4.03 29.43
N GLY A 271 -9.00 4.93 28.94
CA GLY A 271 -8.95 6.34 29.29
C GLY A 271 -7.71 7.10 28.82
N ILE A 272 -6.91 6.54 27.90
CA ILE A 272 -5.84 7.32 27.25
C ILE A 272 -6.50 8.49 26.50
N ALA A 273 -6.11 9.71 26.84
CA ALA A 273 -6.61 10.91 26.17
C ALA A 273 -6.20 10.84 24.70
N ARG A 274 -7.17 10.96 23.80
CA ARG A 274 -6.94 10.95 22.36
C ARG A 274 -6.69 12.36 21.87
N ASP A 275 -5.86 12.50 20.84
CA ASP A 275 -5.97 13.68 19.99
C ASP A 275 -7.35 13.63 19.32
N PRO A 276 -8.26 14.60 19.60
CA PRO A 276 -9.60 14.58 19.02
C PRO A 276 -9.58 14.75 17.50
N MET A 277 -8.47 15.25 16.94
CA MET A 277 -8.38 15.63 15.55
C MET A 277 -7.31 14.82 14.82
N ARG A 278 -7.53 14.61 13.52
CA ARG A 278 -6.55 14.03 12.60
C ARG A 278 -6.33 14.93 11.42
N TRP A 279 -5.20 14.73 10.76
CA TRP A 279 -4.80 15.45 9.57
C TRP A 279 -4.74 14.49 8.40
N LEU A 280 -5.79 14.53 7.59
CA LEU A 280 -5.84 13.82 6.31
C LEU A 280 -5.37 14.74 5.19
N ALA A 281 -4.82 14.13 4.15
CA ALA A 281 -4.63 14.73 2.85
C ALA A 281 -5.93 14.63 2.06
N THR A 282 -6.34 15.77 1.53
CA THR A 282 -7.38 15.86 0.50
C THR A 282 -6.75 16.32 -0.80
N TYR A 283 -7.33 15.89 -1.92
CA TYR A 283 -6.75 16.06 -3.23
C TYR A 283 -7.66 16.92 -4.11
N PRO A 284 -7.09 17.78 -4.97
CA PRO A 284 -7.90 18.43 -6.00
C PRO A 284 -8.45 17.39 -6.97
N LEU A 285 -9.49 17.77 -7.72
CA LEU A 285 -10.00 16.91 -8.79
C LEU A 285 -8.89 16.62 -9.79
N ARG A 286 -8.80 15.35 -10.23
CA ARG A 286 -7.84 14.93 -11.24
C ARG A 286 -8.05 15.74 -12.53
N PRO A 287 -7.01 16.35 -13.10
CA PRO A 287 -7.11 16.99 -14.41
C PRO A 287 -7.54 15.99 -15.49
N PRO A 288 -8.41 16.39 -16.43
CA PRO A 288 -8.84 15.52 -17.53
C PRO A 288 -7.63 14.99 -18.31
N ARG A 289 -7.67 13.69 -18.67
CA ARG A 289 -6.62 13.00 -19.46
C ARG A 289 -5.22 13.06 -18.85
N GLN A 290 -5.10 13.35 -17.56
CA GLN A 290 -3.81 13.28 -16.88
C GLN A 290 -3.29 11.83 -16.90
N PHE A 291 -2.03 11.67 -17.28
CA PHE A 291 -1.31 10.41 -17.19
C PHE A 291 -1.33 9.86 -15.76
N ARG A 292 -1.55 8.55 -15.64
CA ARG A 292 -1.68 7.83 -14.36
C ARG A 292 -0.51 6.87 -14.20
N PRO A 293 0.59 7.25 -13.52
CA PRO A 293 1.72 6.36 -13.34
C PRO A 293 1.33 5.12 -12.54
N THR A 294 1.68 3.95 -13.07
CA THR A 294 1.65 2.69 -12.33
C THR A 294 2.80 2.66 -11.32
N THR A 295 2.53 2.19 -10.10
CA THR A 295 3.46 2.34 -8.97
C THR A 295 3.79 1.00 -8.30
N LEU A 296 5.07 0.71 -8.09
CA LEU A 296 5.53 -0.34 -7.19
C LEU A 296 6.17 0.28 -5.95
N LEU A 297 5.61 0.01 -4.78
CA LEU A 297 6.14 0.44 -3.50
C LEU A 297 6.84 -0.75 -2.83
N ILE A 298 8.15 -0.65 -2.61
CA ILE A 298 8.98 -1.67 -1.97
C ILE A 298 9.41 -1.17 -0.59
N GLY A 299 9.09 -1.91 0.46
CA GLY A 299 9.39 -1.39 1.78
C GLY A 299 8.72 -2.03 2.99
N SER A 300 8.64 -1.25 4.06
CA SER A 300 8.04 -1.59 5.33
C SER A 300 6.60 -1.08 5.47
N SER A 301 6.03 -1.20 6.67
CA SER A 301 4.70 -0.66 7.00
C SER A 301 4.59 0.86 6.86
N PHE A 302 5.71 1.60 6.77
CA PHE A 302 5.71 3.04 6.53
C PHE A 302 5.19 3.45 5.15
N MET A 303 5.13 2.51 4.20
CA MET A 303 4.47 2.75 2.92
C MET A 303 2.94 2.82 3.01
N GLY A 304 2.34 2.40 4.14
CA GLY A 304 0.89 2.30 4.29
C GLY A 304 0.15 3.61 3.99
N GLU A 305 0.66 4.75 4.48
CA GLU A 305 0.05 6.06 4.21
C GLU A 305 0.31 6.54 2.77
N LEU A 306 1.48 6.23 2.18
CA LEU A 306 1.73 6.52 0.76
C LEU A 306 0.73 5.77 -0.13
N VAL A 307 0.47 4.51 0.21
CA VAL A 307 -0.55 3.68 -0.42
C VAL A 307 -1.94 4.31 -0.29
N ALA A 308 -2.33 4.71 0.93
CA ALA A 308 -3.61 5.36 1.17
C ALA A 308 -3.76 6.66 0.34
N ASN A 309 -2.66 7.41 0.21
CA ASN A 309 -2.59 8.63 -0.56
C ASN A 309 -2.73 8.41 -2.08
N ILE A 310 -2.00 7.43 -2.61
CA ILE A 310 -2.08 7.00 -4.01
C ILE A 310 -3.53 6.61 -4.35
N ASP A 311 -4.17 5.79 -3.51
CA ASP A 311 -5.54 5.35 -3.73
C ASP A 311 -6.57 6.47 -3.58
N SER A 312 -6.41 7.33 -2.57
CA SER A 312 -7.39 8.37 -2.26
C SER A 312 -7.34 9.53 -3.26
N SER A 313 -6.16 9.81 -3.82
CA SER A 313 -6.01 10.87 -4.83
C SER A 313 -6.67 10.54 -6.16
N LYS A 314 -6.82 9.25 -6.50
CA LYS A 314 -7.26 8.78 -7.83
C LYS A 314 -6.37 9.28 -8.98
N MET A 315 -5.17 9.81 -8.69
CA MET A 315 -4.25 10.37 -9.70
C MET A 315 -3.27 9.35 -10.26
N PHE A 316 -3.12 8.20 -9.61
CA PHE A 316 -2.21 7.12 -10.02
C PHE A 316 -2.98 5.99 -10.69
N GLY A 317 -2.27 5.15 -11.43
CA GLY A 317 -2.81 3.92 -12.02
C GLY A 317 -2.79 2.77 -11.01
N ARG A 318 -2.64 1.54 -11.51
CA ARG A 318 -2.35 0.36 -10.68
C ARG A 318 -1.20 0.62 -9.71
N ARG A 319 -1.38 0.19 -8.46
CA ARG A 319 -0.30 0.11 -7.46
C ARG A 319 -0.08 -1.31 -6.95
N ILE A 320 1.17 -1.64 -6.65
CA ILE A 320 1.59 -2.91 -6.04
C ILE A 320 2.48 -2.59 -4.84
N ILE A 321 2.33 -3.34 -3.75
CA ILE A 321 3.19 -3.28 -2.58
C ILE A 321 4.07 -4.52 -2.57
N ASP A 322 5.34 -4.36 -2.25
CA ASP A 322 6.28 -5.42 -1.96
C ASP A 322 6.88 -5.21 -0.56
N TYR A 323 6.57 -6.12 0.36
CA TYR A 323 7.16 -6.09 1.71
C TYR A 323 8.58 -6.70 1.72
N TYR A 324 9.55 -5.98 1.15
CA TYR A 324 10.97 -6.38 1.03
C TYR A 324 11.17 -7.82 0.53
N ASP A 325 10.69 -8.13 -0.67
CA ASP A 325 10.82 -9.45 -1.32
C ASP A 325 10.11 -10.59 -0.58
N ALA A 326 9.14 -10.29 0.29
CA ALA A 326 8.36 -11.34 0.98
C ALA A 326 7.07 -11.67 0.22
N THR A 327 6.24 -10.67 -0.04
CA THR A 327 4.92 -10.88 -0.66
C THR A 327 4.50 -9.63 -1.41
N PHE A 328 4.13 -9.81 -2.68
CA PHE A 328 3.43 -8.81 -3.47
C PHE A 328 1.99 -8.72 -3.01
N TYR A 329 1.52 -7.52 -2.70
CA TYR A 329 0.13 -7.21 -2.45
C TYR A 329 -0.36 -6.20 -3.50
N GLY A 330 -1.27 -6.66 -4.35
CA GLY A 330 -2.10 -5.78 -5.17
C GLY A 330 -3.43 -5.47 -4.48
N VAL A 331 -4.31 -4.75 -5.17
CA VAL A 331 -5.67 -4.48 -4.67
C VAL A 331 -6.44 -5.79 -4.43
N SER A 332 -6.27 -6.77 -5.33
CA SER A 332 -7.04 -8.03 -5.39
C SER A 332 -6.22 -9.30 -5.23
N PHE A 333 -4.90 -9.21 -5.00
CA PHE A 333 -4.04 -10.40 -4.91
C PHE A 333 -2.96 -10.26 -3.85
N ALA A 334 -2.55 -11.41 -3.33
CA ALA A 334 -1.34 -11.60 -2.54
C ALA A 334 -0.53 -12.74 -3.17
N GLN A 335 0.73 -12.51 -3.46
CA GLN A 335 1.61 -13.50 -4.09
C GLN A 335 2.99 -13.48 -3.44
N GLU A 336 3.49 -14.65 -3.05
CA GLU A 336 4.86 -14.76 -2.56
C GLU A 336 5.87 -14.34 -3.63
N VAL A 337 6.90 -13.60 -3.21
CA VAL A 337 7.91 -13.09 -4.14
C VAL A 337 8.91 -14.21 -4.41
N HIS A 338 9.06 -14.54 -5.70
CA HIS A 338 10.07 -15.47 -6.18
C HIS A 338 10.91 -14.77 -7.26
N PRO A 339 12.06 -14.16 -6.89
CA PRO A 339 12.94 -13.48 -7.82
C PRO A 339 13.29 -14.31 -9.05
N HIS A 340 13.56 -13.63 -10.17
CA HIS A 340 13.96 -14.26 -11.45
C HIS A 340 12.91 -15.20 -12.09
N THR A 341 11.69 -15.26 -11.56
CA THR A 341 10.58 -15.98 -12.19
C THR A 341 9.79 -15.07 -13.13
N ASP A 342 9.08 -15.65 -14.10
CA ASP A 342 8.24 -14.87 -15.03
C ASP A 342 7.13 -14.07 -14.32
N PRO A 343 6.43 -14.62 -13.28
CA PRO A 343 5.49 -13.83 -12.49
C PRO A 343 6.14 -12.64 -11.79
N TRP A 344 7.33 -12.81 -11.22
CA TRP A 344 8.08 -11.70 -10.61
C TRP A 344 8.44 -10.65 -11.65
N ARG A 345 9.00 -11.05 -12.80
CA ARG A 345 9.33 -10.13 -13.91
C ARG A 345 8.11 -9.35 -14.38
N ALA A 346 6.95 -9.99 -14.46
CA ALA A 346 5.69 -9.35 -14.87
C ALA A 346 5.24 -8.26 -13.89
N VAL A 347 5.48 -8.45 -12.59
CA VAL A 347 5.15 -7.47 -11.55
C VAL A 347 6.17 -6.34 -11.50
N VAL A 348 7.46 -6.66 -11.43
CA VAL A 348 8.50 -5.69 -11.08
C VAL A 348 9.00 -4.89 -12.28
N LEU A 349 8.70 -5.27 -13.51
CA LEU A 349 9.26 -4.61 -14.71
C LEU A 349 8.22 -3.81 -15.50
N ASP A 350 7.00 -3.72 -14.99
CA ASP A 350 5.89 -3.02 -15.61
C ASP A 350 5.29 -1.96 -14.69
N ASN A 351 6.16 -1.07 -14.19
CA ASN A 351 5.75 0.11 -13.44
C ASN A 351 6.45 1.35 -13.96
N ASP A 352 5.75 2.49 -13.90
CA ASP A 352 6.28 3.79 -14.26
C ASP A 352 7.12 4.41 -13.14
N LEU A 353 6.70 4.16 -11.90
CA LEU A 353 7.27 4.71 -10.69
C LEU A 353 7.56 3.59 -9.67
N TYR A 354 8.80 3.53 -9.20
CA TYR A 354 9.23 2.66 -8.12
C TYR A 354 9.57 3.51 -6.90
N ILE A 355 8.98 3.19 -5.76
CA ILE A 355 9.21 3.88 -4.48
C ILE A 355 9.85 2.88 -3.54
N PHE A 356 11.03 3.19 -3.00
CA PHE A 356 11.74 2.31 -2.07
C PHE A 356 11.90 3.00 -0.73
N ASP A 357 11.30 2.48 0.33
CA ASP A 357 11.45 3.10 1.66
C ASP A 357 12.80 2.75 2.32
N LEU A 358 13.38 3.74 2.98
CA LEU A 358 14.61 3.64 3.76
C LEU A 358 14.30 4.18 5.15
N PHE A 359 13.72 3.34 6.00
CA PHE A 359 13.41 3.73 7.37
C PHE A 359 14.70 3.82 8.21
N GLU A 360 15.01 5.01 8.73
CA GLU A 360 16.34 5.28 9.32
C GLU A 360 16.69 4.39 10.53
N VAL A 361 15.69 3.80 11.20
CA VAL A 361 15.88 2.86 12.32
C VAL A 361 16.30 1.47 11.82
N LEU A 362 15.83 1.07 10.64
CA LEU A 362 16.15 -0.24 10.04
C LEU A 362 17.38 -0.19 9.12
N GLY A 363 17.77 1.01 8.66
CA GLY A 363 18.87 1.18 7.72
C GLY A 363 18.56 0.59 6.34
N VAL A 364 19.59 0.13 5.62
CA VAL A 364 19.39 -0.66 4.39
C VAL A 364 19.00 -2.09 4.79
N PRO A 365 17.81 -2.58 4.42
CA PRO A 365 17.38 -3.91 4.81
C PRO A 365 18.38 -4.99 4.39
N ALA A 366 18.57 -5.99 5.25
CA ALA A 366 19.40 -7.16 4.94
C ALA A 366 18.95 -7.88 3.65
N HIS A 367 17.68 -7.75 3.30
CA HIS A 367 17.02 -8.30 2.12
C HIS A 367 16.73 -7.25 1.03
N ALA A 368 17.51 -6.16 0.93
CA ALA A 368 17.41 -5.24 -0.21
C ALA A 368 17.92 -5.85 -1.55
N SER A 369 17.81 -7.17 -1.69
CA SER A 369 18.13 -7.95 -2.90
C SER A 369 17.38 -7.40 -4.11
N PHE A 370 16.13 -6.98 -3.93
CA PHE A 370 15.30 -6.35 -4.95
C PHE A 370 16.06 -5.37 -5.86
N VAL A 371 16.81 -4.42 -5.29
CA VAL A 371 17.50 -3.39 -6.08
C VAL A 371 18.60 -4.00 -6.95
N HIS A 372 19.28 -5.02 -6.43
CA HIS A 372 20.29 -5.76 -7.17
C HIS A 372 19.63 -6.59 -8.28
N GLU A 373 18.63 -7.40 -7.93
CA GLU A 373 17.91 -8.29 -8.84
C GLU A 373 17.20 -7.52 -9.97
N LEU A 374 16.46 -6.47 -9.62
CA LEU A 374 15.78 -5.59 -10.58
C LEU A 374 16.77 -5.04 -11.59
N ARG A 375 17.92 -4.55 -11.12
CA ARG A 375 18.94 -3.99 -12.00
C ARG A 375 19.63 -5.04 -12.87
N ASP A 376 19.84 -6.26 -12.39
CA ASP A 376 20.43 -7.35 -13.21
C ASP A 376 19.47 -7.80 -14.32
N GLU A 377 18.18 -7.82 -14.03
CA GLU A 377 17.14 -8.28 -14.97
C GLU A 377 16.67 -7.18 -15.93
N LEU A 378 16.80 -5.90 -15.54
CA LEU A 378 16.27 -4.78 -16.31
C LEU A 378 16.76 -4.74 -17.77
N PRO A 379 18.06 -4.91 -18.10
CA PRO A 379 18.51 -4.89 -19.50
C PRO A 379 17.84 -5.97 -20.36
N ASN A 380 17.69 -7.19 -19.84
CA ASN A 380 17.09 -8.31 -20.56
C ASN A 380 15.62 -8.05 -20.85
N VAL A 381 14.91 -7.45 -19.88
CA VAL A 381 13.48 -7.17 -20.04
C VAL A 381 13.22 -5.92 -20.85
N LEU A 382 14.06 -4.89 -20.76
CA LEU A 382 13.98 -3.76 -21.68
C LEU A 382 14.26 -4.20 -23.12
N ALA A 383 15.21 -5.11 -23.34
CA ALA A 383 15.46 -5.69 -24.66
C ALA A 383 14.26 -6.51 -25.16
N ALA A 384 13.71 -7.40 -24.33
CA ALA A 384 12.52 -8.18 -24.66
C ALA A 384 11.30 -7.28 -24.91
N ARG A 385 11.14 -6.19 -24.14
CA ARG A 385 10.05 -5.22 -24.31
C ARG A 385 10.25 -4.36 -25.55
N ALA A 386 11.45 -3.92 -25.87
CA ALA A 386 11.72 -3.19 -27.11
C ALA A 386 11.37 -4.05 -28.34
N GLN A 387 11.69 -5.36 -28.29
CA GLN A 387 11.27 -6.32 -29.31
C GLN A 387 9.74 -6.51 -29.33
N ARG A 388 9.06 -6.49 -28.17
CA ARG A 388 7.58 -6.54 -28.06
C ARG A 388 6.85 -5.21 -28.29
N SER A 389 7.53 -4.07 -28.26
CA SER A 389 6.95 -2.72 -28.47
C SER A 389 7.14 -2.27 -29.92
N ALA A 390 8.12 -2.83 -30.63
CA ALA A 390 8.19 -2.78 -32.09
C ALA A 390 7.04 -3.57 -32.74
N SER A 391 6.39 -4.47 -31.99
CA SER A 391 5.09 -5.03 -32.33
C SER A 391 4.02 -4.28 -31.52
N SER A 392 3.00 -3.73 -32.17
CA SER A 392 1.87 -3.08 -31.51
C SER A 392 0.95 -4.07 -30.77
N ASP A 393 1.50 -5.12 -30.15
CA ASP A 393 0.84 -6.41 -29.93
C ASP A 393 0.40 -6.63 -28.48
N ILE A 394 0.85 -5.82 -27.51
CA ILE A 394 0.51 -6.04 -26.09
C ILE A 394 -0.93 -5.63 -25.78
N GLU A 395 -1.43 -4.59 -26.44
CA GLU A 395 -2.84 -4.16 -26.33
C GLU A 395 -3.75 -4.89 -27.32
N VAL A 396 -3.17 -5.53 -28.34
CA VAL A 396 -3.90 -6.12 -29.47
C VAL A 396 -3.86 -7.63 -29.34
N THR A 397 -4.94 -8.22 -28.85
CA THR A 397 -5.04 -9.67 -28.70
C THR A 397 -5.01 -10.37 -30.06
N ALA A 398 -4.59 -11.63 -30.09
CA ALA A 398 -4.63 -12.43 -31.32
C ALA A 398 -6.06 -12.50 -31.92
N ALA A 399 -7.08 -12.54 -31.06
CA ALA A 399 -8.49 -12.54 -31.47
C ALA A 399 -8.90 -11.21 -32.14
N ALA A 400 -8.33 -10.07 -31.74
CA ALA A 400 -8.58 -8.79 -32.40
C ALA A 400 -8.05 -8.73 -33.84
N ARG A 401 -7.15 -9.63 -34.22
CA ARG A 401 -6.62 -9.75 -35.60
C ARG A 401 -7.42 -10.71 -36.47
N ALA A 402 -8.41 -11.39 -35.90
CA ALA A 402 -9.27 -12.29 -36.64
C ALA A 402 -10.22 -11.50 -37.55
N THR A 403 -10.91 -12.22 -38.45
CA THR A 403 -11.94 -11.63 -39.29
C THR A 403 -13.04 -10.98 -38.42
N PRO A 404 -13.41 -9.71 -38.68
CA PRO A 404 -14.43 -9.03 -37.90
C PRO A 404 -15.80 -9.70 -38.04
N ILE A 405 -16.50 -9.87 -36.92
CA ILE A 405 -17.91 -10.26 -36.89
C ILE A 405 -18.73 -8.98 -36.78
N LEU A 406 -19.43 -8.62 -37.86
CA LEU A 406 -20.23 -7.41 -37.94
C LEU A 406 -21.67 -7.64 -37.47
N ASP A 407 -22.32 -6.57 -37.04
CA ASP A 407 -23.75 -6.50 -36.73
C ASP A 407 -24.23 -7.49 -35.64
N THR A 408 -23.30 -8.01 -34.85
CA THR A 408 -23.56 -9.00 -33.80
C THR A 408 -23.02 -8.52 -32.46
N TRP A 409 -23.80 -8.66 -31.40
CA TRP A 409 -23.34 -8.43 -30.03
C TRP A 409 -22.46 -9.58 -29.57
N ILE A 410 -21.21 -9.28 -29.25
CA ILE A 410 -20.24 -10.20 -28.68
C ILE A 410 -20.25 -10.02 -27.16
N SER A 411 -20.59 -11.09 -26.43
CA SER A 411 -20.62 -11.08 -24.96
C SER A 411 -19.23 -11.21 -24.33
N PHE A 412 -19.03 -10.57 -23.18
CA PHE A 412 -17.82 -10.66 -22.34
C PHE A 412 -18.01 -11.50 -21.07
N ALA A 413 -19.07 -12.31 -21.00
CA ALA A 413 -19.23 -13.30 -19.93
C ALA A 413 -18.07 -14.31 -19.90
N ALA A 414 -17.90 -15.01 -18.78
CA ALA A 414 -16.75 -15.86 -18.49
C ALA A 414 -16.40 -16.85 -19.62
N ASP A 415 -17.40 -17.45 -20.25
CA ASP A 415 -17.21 -18.47 -21.28
C ASP A 415 -17.53 -17.95 -22.70
N ALA A 416 -17.64 -16.63 -22.87
CA ALA A 416 -18.04 -15.99 -24.10
C ALA A 416 -16.83 -15.55 -24.97
N PRO A 417 -16.99 -15.47 -26.30
CA PRO A 417 -15.89 -15.18 -27.22
C PRO A 417 -15.28 -13.79 -27.03
N GLY A 418 -16.03 -12.82 -26.48
CA GLY A 418 -15.51 -11.47 -26.22
C GLY A 418 -14.37 -11.46 -25.22
N ARG A 419 -14.26 -12.46 -24.35
CA ARG A 419 -13.20 -12.51 -23.34
C ARG A 419 -11.80 -12.52 -23.95
N ALA A 420 -11.64 -13.10 -25.14
CA ALA A 420 -10.37 -13.11 -25.87
C ALA A 420 -9.99 -11.75 -26.50
N LEU A 421 -10.91 -10.77 -26.49
CA LEU A 421 -10.71 -9.41 -26.99
C LEU A 421 -10.26 -8.43 -25.91
N LEU A 422 -10.26 -8.86 -24.64
CA LEU A 422 -9.82 -8.08 -23.50
C LEU A 422 -8.30 -8.04 -23.43
N GLY A 423 -7.75 -6.82 -23.32
CA GLY A 423 -6.35 -6.59 -22.99
C GLY A 423 -6.14 -6.49 -21.47
N PRO A 424 -5.10 -5.76 -21.02
CA PRO A 424 -4.88 -5.51 -19.60
C PRO A 424 -5.99 -4.67 -18.96
N GLY A 425 -6.14 -4.77 -17.63
CA GLY A 425 -7.03 -3.95 -16.82
C GLY A 425 -8.45 -4.48 -16.64
N TRP A 426 -8.70 -5.74 -17.01
CA TRP A 426 -9.96 -6.45 -16.78
C TRP A 426 -9.79 -7.59 -15.78
N SER A 427 -10.75 -7.70 -14.87
CA SER A 427 -10.84 -8.81 -13.92
C SER A 427 -11.28 -10.11 -14.60
N TRP A 428 -11.38 -11.19 -13.81
CA TRP A 428 -11.99 -12.42 -14.30
C TRP A 428 -13.45 -12.19 -14.73
N GLY A 429 -13.82 -12.82 -15.83
CA GLY A 429 -15.20 -12.85 -16.30
C GLY A 429 -16.11 -13.57 -15.33
N GLU A 430 -17.30 -13.02 -15.19
CA GLU A 430 -18.44 -13.52 -14.45
C GLU A 430 -19.49 -14.05 -15.45
N SER A 431 -20.57 -14.66 -14.98
CA SER A 431 -21.61 -15.24 -15.86
C SER A 431 -22.30 -14.22 -16.79
N TRP A 432 -22.16 -12.93 -16.50
CA TRP A 432 -22.84 -11.83 -17.18
C TRP A 432 -21.89 -10.85 -17.90
N GLY A 433 -20.59 -10.82 -17.58
CA GLY A 433 -19.65 -9.82 -18.08
C GLY A 433 -18.33 -9.83 -17.31
N THR A 434 -17.58 -8.73 -17.35
CA THR A 434 -16.36 -8.54 -16.54
C THR A 434 -16.27 -7.12 -15.99
N TRP A 435 -15.70 -6.97 -14.80
CA TRP A 435 -15.34 -5.67 -14.21
C TRP A 435 -13.94 -5.25 -14.64
N SER A 436 -13.71 -3.94 -14.72
CA SER A 436 -12.35 -3.39 -14.66
C SER A 436 -11.65 -3.87 -13.39
N ASP A 437 -10.33 -4.04 -13.44
CA ASP A 437 -9.48 -4.13 -12.24
C ASP A 437 -8.34 -3.08 -12.25
N ASP A 438 -8.33 -2.21 -13.25
CA ASP A 438 -7.43 -1.07 -13.38
C ASP A 438 -8.22 0.20 -13.73
N TYR A 439 -7.55 1.35 -13.67
CA TYR A 439 -8.11 2.66 -13.99
C TYR A 439 -8.26 2.89 -15.49
N VAL A 440 -7.45 2.19 -16.30
CA VAL A 440 -7.44 2.30 -17.76
C VAL A 440 -7.50 0.91 -18.42
N PRO A 441 -8.62 0.18 -18.29
CA PRO A 441 -8.82 -1.07 -19.03
C PRO A 441 -8.70 -0.86 -20.54
N VAL A 442 -8.11 -1.85 -21.20
CA VAL A 442 -7.90 -1.86 -22.65
C VAL A 442 -8.61 -3.05 -23.29
N LEU A 443 -9.32 -2.84 -24.39
CA LEU A 443 -9.79 -3.93 -25.25
C LEU A 443 -9.45 -3.64 -26.72
N ALA A 444 -9.39 -4.69 -27.54
CA ALA A 444 -9.19 -4.54 -28.97
C ALA A 444 -10.28 -5.27 -29.76
N LEU A 445 -10.92 -4.58 -30.70
CA LEU A 445 -11.99 -5.14 -31.52
C LEU A 445 -11.52 -5.33 -32.96
N PRO A 446 -11.79 -6.48 -33.59
CA PRO A 446 -11.54 -6.67 -35.01
C PRO A 446 -12.49 -5.79 -35.82
N VAL A 447 -11.97 -5.07 -36.82
CA VAL A 447 -12.77 -4.24 -37.72
C VAL A 447 -12.29 -4.35 -39.16
N PRO A 448 -13.13 -4.07 -40.16
CA PRO A 448 -12.67 -3.94 -41.54
C PRO A 448 -11.69 -2.75 -41.65
N PRO A 449 -10.52 -2.87 -42.30
CA PRO A 449 -9.57 -1.78 -42.42
C PRO A 449 -10.06 -0.69 -43.38
N GLY A 450 -9.77 0.58 -43.06
CA GLY A 450 -10.10 1.72 -43.91
C GLY A 450 -11.59 2.04 -44.00
N GLN A 451 -12.41 1.48 -43.12
CA GLN A 451 -13.86 1.64 -43.13
C GLN A 451 -14.32 2.54 -41.99
N ARG A 452 -15.42 3.26 -42.23
CA ARG A 452 -16.14 3.95 -41.17
C ARG A 452 -17.02 2.92 -40.45
N VAL A 453 -16.82 2.78 -39.15
CA VAL A 453 -17.54 1.83 -38.32
C VAL A 453 -18.16 2.54 -37.13
N GLN A 454 -19.26 1.99 -36.65
CA GLN A 454 -19.83 2.34 -35.36
C GLN A 454 -19.52 1.21 -34.38
N VAL A 455 -18.80 1.56 -33.31
CA VAL A 455 -18.50 0.67 -32.18
C VAL A 455 -19.54 0.92 -31.09
N SER A 456 -20.35 -0.08 -30.78
CA SER A 456 -21.31 -0.02 -29.67
C SER A 456 -20.83 -0.86 -28.48
N LEU A 457 -20.89 -0.31 -27.28
CA LEU A 457 -20.55 -0.99 -26.02
C LEU A 457 -21.79 -1.04 -25.11
N ARG A 458 -22.00 -2.20 -24.46
CA ARG A 458 -22.92 -2.37 -23.34
C ARG A 458 -22.11 -2.55 -22.08
N TRP A 459 -22.40 -1.71 -21.10
CA TRP A 459 -21.60 -1.60 -19.90
C TRP A 459 -22.36 -0.94 -18.76
N ILE A 460 -21.79 -1.06 -17.57
CA ILE A 460 -22.36 -0.58 -16.32
C ILE A 460 -21.30 0.30 -15.64
N GLY A 461 -21.72 1.43 -15.07
CA GLY A 461 -20.84 2.29 -14.28
C GLY A 461 -21.15 2.15 -12.78
N THR A 462 -20.12 2.07 -11.95
CA THR A 462 -20.23 2.21 -10.50
C THR A 462 -19.42 3.40 -10.03
N ALA A 463 -19.92 4.15 -9.05
CA ALA A 463 -19.29 5.33 -8.47
C ALA A 463 -19.57 5.39 -6.97
N PRO A 464 -18.81 6.20 -6.20
CA PRO A 464 -19.11 6.40 -4.78
C PRO A 464 -20.56 6.86 -4.55
N PRO A 465 -21.16 6.51 -3.39
CA PRO A 465 -22.53 6.92 -3.07
C PRO A 465 -22.75 8.44 -3.25
N GLY A 466 -23.84 8.80 -3.94
CA GLY A 466 -24.19 10.19 -4.23
C GLY A 466 -23.40 10.84 -5.38
N GLN A 467 -22.57 10.07 -6.10
CA GLN A 467 -21.83 10.55 -7.26
C GLN A 467 -22.22 9.80 -8.54
N THR A 468 -21.98 10.43 -9.69
CA THR A 468 -22.12 9.81 -11.03
C THR A 468 -20.77 9.34 -11.53
N GLN A 469 -20.74 8.24 -12.29
CA GLN A 469 -19.51 7.79 -12.95
C GLN A 469 -19.37 8.44 -14.33
N ALA A 470 -18.14 8.68 -14.75
CA ALA A 470 -17.79 9.05 -16.12
C ALA A 470 -16.53 8.32 -16.58
N ALA A 471 -16.37 8.19 -17.89
CA ALA A 471 -15.18 7.64 -18.52
C ALA A 471 -14.80 8.42 -19.78
N HIS A 472 -13.51 8.57 -20.00
CA HIS A 472 -12.96 9.01 -21.27
C HIS A 472 -12.59 7.77 -22.09
N VAL A 473 -13.11 7.67 -23.30
CA VAL A 473 -12.87 6.52 -24.19
C VAL A 473 -12.01 6.98 -25.35
N ASP A 474 -10.82 6.42 -25.49
CA ASP A 474 -9.97 6.63 -26.66
C ASP A 474 -10.04 5.40 -27.55
N ILE A 475 -10.49 5.59 -28.80
CA ILE A 475 -10.54 4.54 -29.82
C ILE A 475 -9.53 4.87 -30.92
N ASP A 476 -8.40 4.15 -30.97
CA ASP A 476 -7.25 4.44 -31.87
C ASP A 476 -6.91 5.95 -31.88
N ASP A 477 -6.78 6.53 -30.68
CA ASP A 477 -6.47 7.94 -30.40
C ASP A 477 -7.58 8.96 -30.73
N GLN A 478 -8.78 8.50 -31.09
CA GLN A 478 -9.96 9.34 -31.19
C GLN A 478 -10.71 9.38 -29.84
N PRO A 479 -10.82 10.56 -29.20
CA PRO A 479 -11.39 10.66 -27.86
C PRO A 479 -12.92 10.81 -27.86
N PHE A 480 -13.54 10.22 -26.85
CA PHE A 480 -14.96 10.31 -26.54
C PHE A 480 -15.16 10.44 -25.02
N GLU A 481 -16.32 10.96 -24.62
CA GLU A 481 -16.71 11.06 -23.21
C GLU A 481 -18.03 10.34 -22.99
N VAL A 482 -18.11 9.63 -21.87
CA VAL A 482 -19.30 8.88 -21.47
C VAL A 482 -19.62 9.21 -20.03
N THR A 483 -20.85 9.64 -19.79
CA THR A 483 -21.41 9.75 -18.44
C THR A 483 -22.35 8.60 -18.21
N PHE A 484 -22.15 7.87 -17.12
CA PHE A 484 -22.99 6.74 -16.77
C PHE A 484 -24.25 7.22 -16.05
N PRO A 485 -25.37 6.50 -16.22
CA PRO A 485 -26.59 6.72 -15.44
C PRO A 485 -26.36 6.38 -13.96
N ALA A 486 -27.44 6.29 -13.17
CA ALA A 486 -27.37 5.95 -11.76
C ALA A 486 -26.52 4.69 -11.49
N HIS A 487 -25.97 4.59 -10.27
CA HIS A 487 -25.11 3.49 -9.84
C HIS A 487 -25.63 2.11 -10.29
N GLU A 488 -24.77 1.34 -10.96
CA GLU A 488 -25.05 -0.01 -11.45
C GLU A 488 -26.16 -0.14 -12.51
N GLN A 489 -26.57 0.97 -13.13
CA GLN A 489 -27.49 0.92 -14.25
C GLN A 489 -26.75 0.67 -15.58
N ALA A 490 -27.28 -0.25 -16.38
CA ALA A 490 -26.75 -0.56 -17.70
C ALA A 490 -26.92 0.61 -18.67
N LEU A 491 -25.89 0.81 -19.49
CA LEU A 491 -25.81 1.82 -20.54
C LEU A 491 -25.41 1.14 -21.87
N GLU A 492 -25.92 1.67 -22.97
CA GLU A 492 -25.42 1.37 -24.31
C GLU A 492 -24.85 2.67 -24.90
N SER A 493 -23.60 2.64 -25.34
CA SER A 493 -22.91 3.79 -25.93
C SER A 493 -22.39 3.41 -27.32
N SER A 494 -22.46 4.34 -28.28
CA SER A 494 -22.01 4.10 -29.66
C SER A 494 -21.08 5.19 -30.14
N PHE A 495 -19.99 4.80 -30.78
CA PHE A 495 -18.89 5.68 -31.19
C PHE A 495 -18.61 5.48 -32.68
N GLU A 496 -18.61 6.57 -33.46
CA GLU A 496 -18.20 6.51 -34.86
C GLU A 496 -16.71 6.77 -35.01
N VAL A 497 -16.02 5.85 -35.67
CA VAL A 497 -14.58 5.94 -35.93
C VAL A 497 -14.25 5.44 -37.33
N THR A 498 -13.15 5.94 -37.89
CA THR A 498 -12.59 5.41 -39.13
C THR A 498 -11.40 4.53 -38.81
N SER A 499 -11.49 3.25 -39.11
CA SER A 499 -10.41 2.30 -38.85
C SER A 499 -9.23 2.57 -39.79
N ARG A 500 -8.02 2.62 -39.23
CA ARG A 500 -6.79 2.71 -40.04
C ARG A 500 -6.22 1.33 -40.40
N ARG A 501 -6.65 0.31 -39.67
CA ARG A 501 -6.14 -1.07 -39.71
C ARG A 501 -7.27 -2.06 -39.39
N GLY A 502 -6.97 -3.36 -39.42
CA GLY A 502 -7.95 -4.44 -39.22
C GLY A 502 -8.47 -4.61 -37.79
N TRP A 503 -8.16 -3.68 -36.90
CA TRP A 503 -8.59 -3.67 -35.49
C TRP A 503 -8.61 -2.24 -34.95
N LEU A 504 -9.31 -2.04 -33.85
CA LEU A 504 -9.30 -0.81 -33.05
C LEU A 504 -8.86 -1.13 -31.64
N VAL A 505 -7.98 -0.32 -31.07
CA VAL A 505 -7.68 -0.35 -29.64
C VAL A 505 -8.59 0.64 -28.93
N ILE A 506 -9.28 0.19 -27.90
CA ILE A 506 -10.19 0.98 -27.06
C ILE A 506 -9.58 1.05 -25.66
N ARG A 507 -9.24 2.27 -25.22
CA ARG A 507 -8.79 2.54 -23.85
C ARG A 507 -9.87 3.31 -23.12
N ILE A 508 -10.18 2.88 -21.90
CA ILE A 508 -11.25 3.50 -21.12
C ILE A 508 -10.67 4.04 -19.82
N ASP A 509 -10.46 5.36 -19.75
CA ASP A 509 -9.99 6.03 -18.55
C ASP A 509 -11.16 6.35 -17.60
N ILE A 510 -11.24 5.60 -16.51
CA ILE A 510 -12.35 5.65 -15.54
C ILE A 510 -12.13 6.79 -14.55
N GLU A 511 -13.10 7.69 -14.41
CA GLU A 511 -12.91 8.86 -13.55
C GLU A 511 -12.91 8.49 -12.05
N ARG A 512 -13.90 7.71 -11.59
CA ARG A 512 -14.17 7.52 -10.15
C ARG A 512 -14.41 6.06 -9.76
N PRO A 513 -13.43 5.15 -9.94
CA PRO A 513 -13.63 3.77 -9.52
C PRO A 513 -13.76 3.68 -7.99
N VAL A 514 -14.56 2.72 -7.53
CA VAL A 514 -14.75 2.35 -6.13
C VAL A 514 -14.00 1.07 -5.82
N THR A 515 -13.40 0.98 -4.64
CA THR A 515 -12.80 -0.27 -4.17
C THR A 515 -13.84 -1.01 -3.32
N SER A 516 -14.19 -2.24 -3.70
CA SER A 516 -15.12 -3.10 -2.96
C SER A 516 -14.58 -4.52 -2.90
N ASN A 517 -14.54 -5.13 -1.71
CA ASN A 517 -13.99 -6.48 -1.48
C ASN A 517 -12.59 -6.71 -2.10
N GLY A 518 -11.72 -5.70 -2.05
CA GLY A 518 -10.39 -5.79 -2.67
C GLY A 518 -10.42 -5.79 -4.21
N ARG A 519 -11.48 -5.28 -4.86
CA ARG A 519 -11.52 -5.10 -6.32
C ARG A 519 -11.73 -3.64 -6.65
N LEU A 520 -11.03 -3.15 -7.67
CA LEU A 520 -11.24 -1.81 -8.22
C LEU A 520 -12.42 -1.86 -9.21
N LEU A 521 -13.63 -1.57 -8.75
CA LEU A 521 -14.83 -1.55 -9.57
C LEU A 521 -15.05 -0.13 -10.12
N GLY A 522 -15.06 0.03 -11.43
CA GLY A 522 -15.36 1.33 -12.04
C GLY A 522 -16.36 1.21 -13.16
N ILE A 523 -16.05 0.33 -14.11
CA ILE A 523 -16.93 -0.05 -15.19
C ILE A 523 -17.01 -1.57 -15.28
N ALA A 524 -18.15 -2.08 -15.71
CA ALA A 524 -18.26 -3.45 -16.17
C ALA A 524 -18.64 -3.50 -17.64
N LEU A 525 -17.98 -4.35 -18.41
CA LEU A 525 -18.30 -4.56 -19.82
C LEU A 525 -19.09 -5.86 -19.98
N THR A 526 -20.23 -5.78 -20.66
CA THR A 526 -21.12 -6.94 -20.86
C THR A 526 -21.12 -7.39 -22.32
N ALA A 527 -21.12 -6.46 -23.28
CA ALA A 527 -21.04 -6.79 -24.70
C ALA A 527 -20.46 -5.66 -25.56
N ALA A 528 -19.97 -5.99 -26.75
CA ALA A 528 -19.58 -5.04 -27.79
C ALA A 528 -20.15 -5.45 -29.14
N ARG A 529 -20.36 -4.49 -30.04
CA ARG A 529 -20.79 -4.71 -31.42
C ARG A 529 -20.09 -3.73 -32.34
N VAL A 530 -19.71 -4.20 -33.52
CA VAL A 530 -19.19 -3.36 -34.62
C VAL A 530 -20.19 -3.41 -35.77
N THR A 531 -20.62 -2.25 -36.26
CA THR A 531 -21.45 -2.13 -37.47
C THR A 531 -20.73 -1.25 -38.49
N LEU A 532 -20.98 -1.47 -39.78
CA LEU A 532 -20.52 -0.53 -40.81
C LEU A 532 -21.39 0.73 -40.73
N SER A 533 -20.75 1.89 -40.65
CA SER A 533 -21.49 3.14 -40.80
C SER A 533 -21.86 3.27 -42.28
N ASN A 534 -23.16 3.33 -42.58
CA ASN A 534 -23.59 3.71 -43.92
C ASN A 534 -22.96 5.07 -44.24
N ALA A 535 -22.29 5.19 -45.39
CA ALA A 535 -21.99 6.49 -45.95
C ALA A 535 -23.30 7.28 -45.95
N ALA A 536 -23.30 8.45 -45.30
CA ALA A 536 -24.39 9.39 -45.51
C ALA A 536 -24.56 9.52 -47.03
N SER A 537 -25.75 9.16 -47.53
CA SER A 537 -26.14 9.52 -48.89
C SER A 537 -25.80 11.00 -49.05
N PRO A 538 -25.03 11.38 -50.08
CA PRO A 538 -24.79 12.79 -50.32
C PRO A 538 -26.15 13.45 -50.56
N LEU A 539 -26.49 14.41 -49.71
CA LEU A 539 -27.52 15.42 -50.02
C LEU A 539 -26.88 16.55 -50.82
#